data_AF-A0A8X6XE60-F1
#
_entry.id   AF-A0A8X6XE60-F1
#
_cell.length_a   1.000
_cell.length_b   1.000
_cell.length_c   1.000
_cell.angle_alpha   90.00
_cell.angle_beta   90.00
_cell.angle_gamma   90.00
#
_symmetry.space_group_name_H-M   'P 1'
#
loop_
_entity.id
_entity.type
_entity.pdbx_description
1 polymer ?
#
loop_
_entity_poly.entity_id
_entity_poly.type
_entity_poly.pdbx_seq_one_letter_code
_entity_poly.pdbx_strand_id
1 'polypeptide(L)'
;MSLPDDIISLSSDWCEGVPQLTDFSIPRCYFSDPLVNNFKTLEHIFSDASSKGIWNSSLYLRVTSSNKEILTFVASKNRIAPLKTLTLPRLELMGALLSA
;
A
#
# COMPACT_ATOMS: atom_id res chain seq x y z
N MET A 1 -1.20 1.35 34.08
CA MET A 1 0.17 1.47 33.54
C MET A 1 0.15 2.69 32.65
N SER A 2 0.72 3.81 33.09
CA SER A 2 0.85 5.01 32.26
C SER A 2 1.98 4.80 31.26
N LEU A 3 1.81 5.26 30.02
CA LEU A 3 2.90 5.28 29.06
C LEU A 3 3.97 6.27 29.55
N PRO A 4 5.27 5.99 29.33
CA PRO A 4 6.34 6.95 29.57
C PRO A 4 6.13 8.27 28.81
N ASP A 5 6.41 9.40 29.47
CA ASP A 5 6.13 10.74 28.94
C ASP A 5 6.89 11.05 27.64
N ASP A 6 8.08 10.48 27.47
CA ASP A 6 8.92 10.57 26.28
C ASP A 6 8.26 9.94 25.05
N ILE A 7 7.55 8.83 25.22
CA ILE A 7 6.81 8.17 24.13
C ILE A 7 5.58 8.98 23.76
N ILE A 8 4.91 9.58 24.75
CA ILE A 8 3.73 10.42 24.53
C ILE A 8 4.12 11.66 23.73
N SER A 9 5.20 12.35 24.11
CA SER A 9 5.70 13.51 23.38
C SER A 9 6.13 13.14 21.97
N LEU A 10 6.91 12.06 21.79
CA LEU A 10 7.34 11.61 20.48
C LEU A 10 6.16 11.26 19.56
N SER A 11 5.15 10.58 20.10
CA SER A 11 3.92 10.27 19.35
C SER A 11 3.15 11.52 18.95
N SER A 12 3.07 12.52 19.83
CA SER A 12 2.38 13.78 19.55
C SER A 12 3.09 14.53 18.41
N ASP A 13 4.40 14.71 18.54
CA ASP A 13 5.23 15.39 17.54
C ASP A 13 5.12 14.71 16.17
N TRP A 14 5.13 13.38 16.16
CA TRP A 14 4.94 12.61 14.93
C TRP A 14 3.56 12.86 14.31
N CYS A 15 2.49 12.82 15.11
CA CYS A 15 1.12 13.06 14.64
C CYS A 15 0.93 14.48 14.10
N GLU A 16 1.59 15.47 14.69
CA GLU A 16 1.57 16.86 14.22
C GLU A 16 2.28 17.05 12.87
N GLY A 17 3.25 16.20 12.54
CA GLY A 17 3.90 16.18 11.24
C GLY A 17 3.07 15.55 10.12
N VAL A 18 2.14 14.62 10.44
CA VAL A 18 1.36 13.87 9.43
C VAL A 18 0.56 14.77 8.47
N PRO A 19 -0.15 15.81 8.94
CA PRO A 19 -0.88 16.73 8.04
C PRO A 19 0.00 17.37 6.97
N GLN A 20 1.28 17.63 7.28
CA GLN A 20 2.24 18.27 6.37
C GLN A 20 2.60 17.38 5.17
N LEU A 21 2.41 16.06 5.29
CA LEU A 21 2.62 15.12 4.18
C LEU A 21 1.64 15.33 3.03
N THR A 22 0.53 16.06 3.25
CA THR A 22 -0.44 16.37 2.20
C THR A 22 0.16 17.26 1.11
N ASP A 23 1.06 18.17 1.49
CA ASP A 23 1.72 19.09 0.57
C ASP A 23 3.04 18.52 0.03
N PHE A 24 3.49 17.38 0.56
CA PHE A 24 4.73 16.74 0.17
C PHE A 24 4.51 15.79 -1.01
N SER A 25 5.23 16.03 -2.11
CA SER A 25 5.16 15.21 -3.32
C SER A 25 6.54 14.66 -3.67
N ILE A 26 6.63 13.34 -3.86
CA ILE A 26 7.81 12.67 -4.38
C ILE A 26 7.55 12.27 -5.84
N PRO A 27 8.36 12.71 -6.81
CA PRO A 27 8.26 12.22 -8.18
C PRO A 27 8.55 10.72 -8.20
N ARG A 28 7.57 9.91 -8.63
CA ARG A 28 7.71 8.46 -8.67
C ARG A 28 8.33 8.02 -9.99
N CYS A 29 9.61 7.66 -9.96
CA CYS A 29 10.28 7.00 -11.07
C CYS A 29 10.04 5.49 -10.97
N TYR A 30 8.99 4.99 -11.65
CA TYR A 30 8.72 3.55 -11.67
C TYR A 30 9.71 2.76 -12.55
N PHE A 31 10.45 3.46 -13.41
CA PHE A 31 11.36 2.90 -14.41
C PHE A 31 12.69 3.67 -14.43
N SER A 32 13.80 2.95 -14.46
CA SER A 32 15.16 3.51 -14.35
C SER A 32 15.84 3.76 -15.69
N ASP A 33 15.33 3.19 -16.78
CA ASP A 33 15.90 3.23 -18.13
C ASP A 33 14.85 3.86 -19.07
N PRO A 34 15.23 4.63 -20.11
CA PRO A 34 14.29 4.96 -21.18
C PRO A 34 13.90 3.61 -21.78
N LEU A 35 12.67 3.16 -21.53
CA LEU A 35 12.17 1.89 -22.04
C LEU A 35 12.18 1.96 -23.57
N VAL A 36 13.30 1.55 -24.16
CA VAL A 36 13.58 1.60 -25.58
C VAL A 36 12.53 0.74 -26.28
N ASN A 37 11.63 1.41 -27.00
CA ASN A 37 10.70 0.90 -28.02
C ASN A 37 10.07 -0.49 -27.76
N ASN A 38 8.76 -0.51 -27.48
CA ASN A 38 7.88 -1.68 -27.37
C ASN A 38 7.98 -2.48 -26.05
N PHE A 39 7.50 -1.89 -24.96
CA PHE A 39 7.26 -2.61 -23.71
C PHE A 39 5.76 -2.87 -23.51
N LYS A 40 5.43 -4.00 -22.91
CA LYS A 40 4.07 -4.30 -22.45
C LYS A 40 4.01 -4.04 -20.95
N THR A 41 3.11 -3.16 -20.55
CA THR A 41 2.81 -2.90 -19.13
C THR A 41 1.56 -3.66 -18.73
N LEU A 42 1.62 -4.35 -17.60
CA LEU A 42 0.49 -5.00 -16.97
C LEU A 42 0.40 -4.54 -15.52
N GLU A 43 -0.81 -4.25 -15.09
CA GLU A 43 -1.11 -3.97 -13.68
C GLU A 43 -1.42 -5.29 -12.98
N HIS A 44 -0.74 -5.52 -11.87
CA HIS A 44 -0.98 -6.66 -11.00
C HIS A 44 -1.44 -6.14 -9.65
N ILE A 45 -2.70 -6.40 -9.32
CA ILE A 45 -3.26 -6.07 -8.03
C ILE A 45 -3.39 -7.34 -7.21
N PHE A 46 -2.84 -7.32 -6.00
CA PHE A 46 -2.92 -8.40 -5.03
C PHE A 46 -3.77 -7.94 -3.85
N SER A 47 -4.62 -8.83 -3.37
CA SER A 47 -5.41 -8.62 -2.16
C SER A 47 -4.95 -9.60 -1.09
N ASP A 48 -4.87 -9.12 0.15
CA ASP A 48 -4.61 -9.97 1.32
C ASP A 48 -5.55 -9.57 2.48
N ALA A 49 -5.88 -10.55 3.32
CA ALA A 49 -6.75 -10.38 4.46
C ALA A 49 -6.27 -11.25 5.63
N SER A 50 -6.38 -10.69 6.84
CA SER A 50 -5.95 -11.35 8.07
C SER A 50 -7.10 -11.51 9.05
N SER A 51 -7.13 -12.64 9.75
CA SER A 51 -8.04 -12.90 10.88
C SER A 51 -7.85 -11.91 12.05
N LYS A 52 -6.76 -11.13 12.04
CA LYS A 52 -6.53 -10.00 12.95
C LYS A 52 -7.37 -8.75 12.61
N GLY A 53 -8.29 -8.85 11.65
CA GLY A 53 -9.18 -7.74 11.29
C GLY A 53 -8.51 -6.72 10.39
N ILE A 54 -7.79 -7.17 9.36
CA ILE A 54 -7.14 -6.30 8.38
C ILE A 54 -7.44 -6.84 6.99
N TRP A 55 -7.68 -5.97 6.01
CA TRP A 55 -7.66 -6.30 4.59
C TRP A 55 -6.91 -5.22 3.84
N ASN A 56 -6.26 -5.61 2.74
CA ASN A 56 -5.46 -4.72 1.95
C ASN A 56 -5.51 -5.07 0.47
N SER A 57 -5.04 -4.11 -0.33
CA SER A 57 -4.78 -4.27 -1.75
C SER A 57 -3.43 -3.61 -2.08
N SER A 58 -2.62 -4.26 -2.91
CA SER A 58 -1.31 -3.77 -3.34
C SER A 58 -1.19 -3.84 -4.86
N LEU A 59 -0.85 -2.71 -5.48
CA LEU A 59 -0.68 -2.55 -6.92
C LEU A 59 0.81 -2.58 -7.29
N TYR A 60 1.12 -3.43 -8.26
CA TYR A 60 2.42 -3.53 -8.90
C TYR A 60 2.30 -3.30 -10.41
N LEU A 61 3.27 -2.60 -10.97
CA LEU A 61 3.45 -2.50 -12.41
C LEU A 61 4.45 -3.55 -12.86
N ARG A 62 4.01 -4.45 -13.73
CA ARG A 62 4.87 -5.39 -14.43
C ARG A 62 5.18 -4.83 -15.80
N VAL A 63 6.46 -4.71 -16.11
CA VAL A 63 6.94 -4.34 -17.43
C VAL A 63 7.75 -5.48 -18.00
N THR A 64 7.34 -5.95 -19.17
CA THR A 64 8.06 -6.97 -19.93
C THR A 64 8.62 -6.36 -21.21
N SER A 65 9.93 -6.54 -21.40
CA SER A 65 10.67 -6.28 -22.63
C SER A 65 11.34 -7.60 -23.09
N SER A 66 11.88 -7.64 -24.30
CA SER A 66 12.41 -8.86 -24.93
C SER A 66 13.38 -9.66 -24.05
N ASN A 67 14.16 -9.00 -23.21
CA ASN A 67 15.18 -9.62 -22.35
C ASN A 67 15.03 -9.30 -20.86
N LYS A 68 14.00 -8.56 -20.44
CA LYS A 68 13.87 -8.08 -19.05
C LYS A 68 12.42 -8.05 -18.60
N GLU A 69 12.23 -8.47 -17.36
CA GLU A 69 10.97 -8.34 -16.64
C GLU A 69 11.23 -7.57 -15.34
N ILE A 70 10.48 -6.50 -15.12
CA ILE A 70 10.60 -5.64 -13.95
C ILE A 70 9.23 -5.55 -13.29
N LEU A 71 9.18 -5.75 -11.98
CA LEU A 71 8.00 -5.55 -11.16
C LEU A 71 8.25 -4.39 -10.19
N THR A 72 7.48 -3.32 -10.31
CA THR A 72 7.63 -2.12 -9.47
C THR A 72 6.39 -1.92 -8.61
N PHE A 73 6.57 -1.77 -7.30
CA PHE A 73 5.48 -1.41 -6.40
C PHE A 73 5.00 0.02 -6.67
N VAL A 74 3.69 0.21 -6.79
CA VAL A 74 3.09 1.52 -7.03
C VAL A 74 2.47 2.08 -5.77
N ALA A 75 1.55 1.33 -5.18
CA ALA A 75 0.78 1.77 -4.04
C ALA A 75 0.17 0.56 -3.33
N SER A 76 -0.14 0.74 -2.04
CA SER A 76 -1.01 -0.17 -1.30
C SER A 76 -2.06 0.63 -0.54
N LYS A 77 -3.19 -0.02 -0.31
CA LYS A 77 -4.28 0.52 0.49
C LYS A 77 -4.66 -0.52 1.52
N ASN A 78 -4.45 -0.17 2.78
CA ASN A 78 -4.69 -1.03 3.93
C ASN A 78 -5.89 -0.49 4.72
N ARG A 79 -6.72 -1.38 5.26
CA ARG A 79 -7.85 -1.01 6.12
C ARG A 79 -7.94 -1.95 7.32
N ILE A 80 -8.34 -1.39 8.45
CA ILE A 80 -8.58 -2.11 9.70
C ILE A 80 -10.09 -2.37 9.83
N ALA A 81 -10.45 -3.54 10.35
CA ALA A 81 -11.83 -3.96 10.54
C ALA A 81 -12.52 -3.11 11.60
N PRO A 82 -13.83 -2.88 11.45
CA PRO A 82 -14.63 -2.34 12.53
C PRO A 82 -14.44 -3.20 13.79
N LEU A 83 -14.71 -2.59 14.96
CA LEU A 83 -14.66 -3.31 16.24
C LEU A 83 -15.55 -4.56 16.28
N LYS A 84 -16.56 -4.63 15.42
CA LYS A 84 -17.34 -5.85 15.20
C LYS A 84 -16.53 -6.81 14.33
N THR A 85 -16.22 -7.98 14.89
CA THR A 85 -15.52 -9.06 14.19
C THR A 85 -16.23 -9.41 12.88
N LEU A 86 -15.51 -9.27 11.78
CA LEU A 86 -15.92 -9.77 10.48
C LEU A 86 -15.26 -11.14 10.25
N THR A 87 -15.94 -12.01 9.50
CA THR A 87 -15.36 -13.30 9.13
C THR A 87 -14.22 -13.12 8.13
N LEU A 88 -13.24 -14.02 8.13
CA LEU A 88 -12.12 -13.97 7.18
C LEU A 88 -12.58 -13.93 5.71
N PRO A 89 -13.56 -14.76 5.26
CA PRO A 89 -14.06 -14.69 3.88
C PRO A 89 -14.66 -13.31 3.53
N ARG A 90 -15.25 -12.62 4.50
CA ARG A 90 -15.79 -11.26 4.28
C ARG A 90 -14.66 -10.24 4.15
N LEU A 91 -13.59 -10.38 4.92
CA LEU A 91 -12.40 -9.52 4.79
C LEU A 91 -11.69 -9.75 3.46
N GLU A 92 -11.54 -11.00 3.02
CA GLU A 92 -11.02 -11.35 1.68
C GLU A 92 -11.86 -10.71 0.58
N LEU A 93 -13.19 -10.80 0.67
CA LEU A 93 -14.10 -10.15 -0.28
C LEU A 93 -13.94 -8.62 -0.29
N MET A 94 -13.72 -8.00 0.87
CA MET A 94 -13.48 -6.55 0.95
C MET A 94 -12.12 -6.14 0.35
N GLY A 95 -11.08 -6.97 0.50
CA GLY A 95 -9.80 -6.78 -0.18
C GLY A 95 -9.91 -6.95 -1.69
N ALA A 96 -10.67 -7.95 -2.16
CA ALA A 96 -10.95 -8.14 -3.57
C ALA A 96 -11.72 -6.94 -4.15
N LEU A 97 -12.73 -6.44 -3.44
CA LEU A 97 -13.46 -5.23 -3.82
C LEU A 97 -12.56 -3.99 -3.87
N LEU A 98 -11.57 -3.90 -2.97
CA LEU A 98 -10.59 -2.81 -2.98
C LEU A 98 -9.65 -2.88 -4.18
N SER A 99 -9.52 -4.07 -4.78
CA SER A 99 -8.64 -4.39 -5.90
C SER A 99 -9.34 -4.36 -7.27
N ALA A 100 -10.65 -4.11 -7.29
CA ALA A 100 -11.50 -4.13 -8.47
C ALA A 100 -11.58 -2.77 -9.20
#